data_AF-A0A9D8YPQ9-F1
#
_entry.id   AF-A0A9D8YPQ9-F1
#
_cell.length_a   1.000
_cell.length_b   1.000
_cell.length_c   1.000
_cell.angle_alpha   90.00
_cell.angle_beta   90.00
_cell.angle_gamma   90.00
#
_symmetry.space_group_name_H-M   'P 1'
#
loop_
_entity.id
_entity.type
_entity.pdbx_description
1 polymer ?
#
loop_
_entity_poly.entity_id
_entity_poly.type
_entity_poly.pdbx_seq_one_letter_code
_entity_poly.pdbx_strand_id
1 'polypeptide(L)'
;MGLLETLIPEDLAEVLAEVGAAASETNVPAWVVGGFVRDALIGRPTTDIDFVSVGKGSGIALAEEAASRLGGASVHVYRQFGTAAIRIPRGEETIVLEFVGARRESYDRNSRKPRVEDGTLEDDLKRRDFTVNALAAPIGADGTGELVDRFSGLKDLDAGVLRTPVDPYTTFSDDPLRMVRAARFAAQLGFRLDDETWSAMRAEAARIEIVSMERIAEELQKLMSSPKPSSGFKILEETGILTHFLPELSALRGVEQVDGHRHKDNFYHTLQVVDNLVEATSERPAEETLWLRWAALLHDIGKPSTKRFREGTGWTFHGHEDRGSRMVPKLFRRLKLPLDDRSDYVEKLVRLHHRPVALVDDQVTDSAVRRLLFDAGDDVEDLMTLVRADITSKNPARVRRYLRAFDRVDQKLIDVEEADNLRNFRPPVDGLEIMEALGIGEGLAIGILKERITEAILEGEIPNDHDPAYALMMAHKDDAIRRGELFKRGIDALRGPEKRAVGAIKEAVLDADLPDNDDEAWKYLMQIKDRVLNPA
;
A
#
# COMPACT_ATOMS: atom_id res chain seq x y z
N MET A 1 4.25 41.33 -14.05
CA MET A 1 4.32 39.96 -13.53
C MET A 1 3.77 39.93 -12.13
N GLY A 2 2.83 39.05 -11.84
CA GLY A 2 2.29 38.86 -10.50
C GLY A 2 3.30 38.15 -9.58
N LEU A 3 3.11 38.23 -8.26
CA LEU A 3 4.00 37.56 -7.27
C LEU A 3 4.20 36.07 -7.60
N LEU A 4 3.13 35.35 -7.96
CA LEU A 4 3.21 33.92 -8.26
C LEU A 4 4.09 33.57 -9.45
N GLU A 5 4.08 34.38 -10.52
CA GLU A 5 4.90 34.13 -11.72
C GLU A 5 6.40 34.19 -11.42
N THR A 6 6.79 34.87 -10.32
CA THR A 6 8.19 34.93 -9.87
C THR A 6 8.59 33.76 -8.96
N LEU A 7 7.63 32.96 -8.50
CA LEU A 7 7.82 31.87 -7.54
C LEU A 7 7.75 30.47 -8.18
N ILE A 8 7.38 30.39 -9.45
CA ILE A 8 7.19 29.14 -10.19
C ILE A 8 8.16 29.04 -11.37
N PRO A 9 8.41 27.83 -11.89
CA PRO A 9 9.15 27.62 -13.13
C PRO A 9 8.61 28.45 -14.31
N GLU A 10 9.49 28.88 -15.20
CA GLU A 10 9.18 29.74 -16.35
C GLU A 10 8.09 29.16 -17.25
N ASP A 11 8.12 27.85 -17.50
CA ASP A 11 7.13 27.14 -18.30
C ASP A 11 5.72 27.16 -17.67
N LEU A 12 5.62 27.09 -16.34
CA LEU A 12 4.34 27.23 -15.65
C LEU A 12 3.86 28.69 -15.65
N ALA A 13 4.79 29.65 -15.57
CA ALA A 13 4.46 31.07 -15.66
C ALA A 13 3.91 31.43 -17.05
N GLU A 14 4.46 30.87 -18.13
CA GLU A 14 3.93 31.00 -19.49
C GLU A 14 2.50 30.46 -19.60
N VAL A 15 2.25 29.27 -19.03
CA VAL A 15 0.88 28.69 -19.01
C VAL A 15 -0.09 29.59 -18.25
N LEU A 16 0.29 30.12 -17.08
CA LEU A 16 -0.55 31.06 -16.34
C LEU A 16 -0.82 32.35 -17.14
N ALA A 17 0.17 32.86 -17.87
CA ALA A 17 0.03 34.05 -18.69
C ALA A 17 -0.96 33.83 -19.84
N GLU A 18 -0.91 32.70 -20.52
CA GLU A 18 -1.87 32.37 -21.60
C GLU A 18 -3.30 32.17 -21.07
N VAL A 19 -3.45 31.52 -19.90
CA VAL A 19 -4.76 31.37 -19.25
C VAL A 19 -5.28 32.72 -18.76
N GLY A 20 -4.41 33.62 -18.29
CA GLY A 20 -4.77 35.00 -17.95
C GLY A 20 -5.20 35.82 -19.16
N ALA A 21 -4.54 35.64 -20.31
CA ALA A 21 -4.94 36.26 -21.57
C ALA A 21 -6.31 35.76 -22.03
N ALA A 22 -6.58 34.45 -21.91
CA ALA A 22 -7.89 33.84 -22.16
C ALA A 22 -8.99 34.45 -21.28
N ALA A 23 -8.73 34.62 -19.98
CA ALA A 23 -9.66 35.25 -19.04
C ALA A 23 -9.97 36.71 -19.42
N SER A 24 -8.95 37.44 -19.88
CA SER A 24 -9.08 38.85 -20.30
C SER A 24 -9.93 38.99 -21.57
N GLU A 25 -9.71 38.12 -22.56
CA GLU A 25 -10.45 38.13 -23.82
C GLU A 25 -11.92 37.72 -23.65
N THR A 26 -12.18 36.76 -22.77
CA THR A 26 -13.54 36.33 -22.43
C THR A 26 -14.25 37.26 -21.45
N ASN A 27 -13.55 38.25 -20.89
CA ASN A 27 -14.03 39.14 -19.83
C ASN A 27 -14.62 38.35 -18.64
N VAL A 28 -13.97 37.24 -18.29
CA VAL A 28 -14.36 36.33 -17.21
C VAL A 28 -13.43 36.57 -16.02
N PRO A 29 -13.95 36.96 -14.84
CA PRO A 29 -13.15 37.02 -13.63
C PRO A 29 -12.66 35.61 -13.26
N ALA A 30 -11.34 35.45 -13.16
CA ALA A 30 -10.71 34.16 -12.91
C ALA A 30 -9.51 34.27 -11.95
N TRP A 31 -9.26 33.19 -11.22
CA TRP A 31 -8.19 33.06 -10.26
C TRP A 31 -7.53 31.69 -10.38
N VAL A 32 -6.22 31.63 -10.19
CA VAL A 32 -5.57 30.39 -9.78
C VAL A 32 -5.74 30.23 -8.27
N VAL A 33 -6.03 29.03 -7.79
CA VAL A 33 -6.48 28.79 -6.41
C VAL A 33 -5.86 27.54 -5.80
N GLY A 34 -6.04 27.36 -4.50
CA GLY A 34 -5.88 26.04 -3.90
C GLY A 34 -4.44 25.61 -3.64
N GLY A 35 -4.20 24.32 -3.87
CA GLY A 35 -2.90 23.69 -3.59
C GLY A 35 -1.77 24.31 -4.39
N PHE A 36 -2.03 24.70 -5.63
CA PHE A 36 -1.03 25.35 -6.48
C PHE A 36 -0.48 26.64 -5.86
N VAL A 37 -1.37 27.51 -5.39
CA VAL A 37 -1.01 28.78 -4.76
C VAL A 37 -0.18 28.53 -3.50
N ARG A 38 -0.62 27.59 -2.66
CA ARG A 38 0.11 27.18 -1.45
C ARG A 38 1.52 26.68 -1.80
N ASP A 39 1.60 25.76 -2.76
CA ASP A 39 2.83 25.05 -3.09
C ASP A 39 3.85 25.99 -3.74
N ALA A 40 3.40 26.93 -4.60
CA ALA A 40 4.24 28.01 -5.11
C ALA A 40 4.82 28.88 -3.99
N LEU A 41 4.02 29.23 -2.97
CA LEU A 41 4.48 30.07 -1.85
C LEU A 41 5.52 29.39 -0.95
N ILE A 42 5.49 28.06 -0.84
CA ILE A 42 6.45 27.28 -0.03
C ILE A 42 7.57 26.62 -0.88
N GLY A 43 7.63 26.93 -2.18
CA GLY A 43 8.64 26.36 -3.08
C GLY A 43 8.51 24.86 -3.32
N ARG A 44 7.29 24.30 -3.21
CA ARG A 44 7.00 22.90 -3.50
C ARG A 44 6.60 22.74 -4.97
N PRO A 45 7.25 21.86 -5.76
CA PRO A 45 6.84 21.58 -7.13
C PRO A 45 5.43 20.98 -7.22
N THR A 46 4.66 21.40 -8.21
CA THR A 46 3.35 20.84 -8.56
C THR A 46 3.08 21.05 -10.04
N THR A 47 2.39 20.08 -10.65
CA THR A 47 1.92 20.18 -12.05
C THR A 47 0.40 20.29 -12.15
N ASP A 48 -0.31 20.19 -11.03
CA ASP A 48 -1.76 20.39 -10.93
C ASP A 48 -2.05 21.86 -10.65
N ILE A 49 -2.77 22.53 -11.56
CA ILE A 49 -3.14 23.94 -11.48
C ILE A 49 -4.66 24.08 -11.52
N ASP A 50 -5.23 24.57 -10.42
CA ASP A 50 -6.67 24.77 -10.28
C ASP A 50 -7.05 26.22 -10.59
N PHE A 51 -8.03 26.41 -11.47
CA PHE A 51 -8.61 27.70 -11.81
C PHE A 51 -10.08 27.77 -11.40
N VAL A 52 -10.44 28.87 -10.74
CA VAL A 52 -11.83 29.22 -10.44
C VAL A 52 -12.21 30.45 -11.26
N SER A 53 -13.35 30.39 -11.93
CA SER A 53 -13.94 31.54 -12.61
C SER A 53 -15.36 31.82 -12.13
N VAL A 54 -15.78 33.09 -12.16
CA VAL A 54 -17.11 33.51 -11.69
C VAL A 54 -18.04 33.77 -12.86
N GLY A 55 -19.22 33.14 -12.82
CA GLY A 55 -20.26 33.26 -13.84
C GLY A 55 -20.72 31.89 -14.34
N LYS A 56 -21.96 31.80 -14.81
CA LYS A 56 -22.54 30.53 -15.25
C LYS A 56 -21.81 29.99 -16.48
N GLY A 57 -21.26 28.77 -16.37
CA GLY A 57 -20.50 28.13 -17.45
C GLY A 57 -19.12 28.73 -17.70
N SER A 58 -18.68 29.68 -16.86
CA SER A 58 -17.41 30.40 -17.01
C SER A 58 -16.18 29.49 -17.00
N GLY A 59 -16.19 28.40 -16.21
CA GLY A 59 -15.07 27.45 -16.14
C GLY A 59 -14.82 26.74 -17.48
N ILE A 60 -15.89 26.29 -18.14
CA ILE A 60 -15.79 25.59 -19.43
C ILE A 60 -15.37 26.58 -20.53
N ALA A 61 -15.98 27.76 -20.57
CA ALA A 61 -15.64 28.79 -21.56
C ALA A 61 -14.17 29.23 -21.43
N LEU A 62 -13.68 29.40 -20.20
CA LEU A 62 -12.28 29.73 -19.96
C LEU A 62 -11.34 28.61 -20.42
N ALA A 63 -11.70 27.34 -20.19
CA ALA A 63 -10.90 26.20 -20.63
C ALA A 63 -10.84 26.10 -22.17
N GLU A 64 -11.94 26.34 -22.87
CA GLU A 64 -11.99 26.33 -24.33
C GLU A 64 -11.11 27.43 -24.94
N GLU A 65 -11.15 28.64 -24.38
CA GLU A 65 -10.29 29.74 -24.83
C GLU A 65 -8.81 29.50 -24.49
N ALA A 66 -8.52 29.05 -23.27
CA ALA A 66 -7.17 28.71 -22.86
C ALA A 66 -6.56 27.63 -23.76
N ALA A 67 -7.32 26.59 -24.11
CA ALA A 67 -6.87 25.54 -25.01
C ALA A 67 -6.51 26.04 -26.41
N SER A 68 -7.29 26.99 -26.96
CA SER A 68 -7.00 27.64 -28.24
C SER A 68 -5.62 28.32 -28.22
N ARG A 69 -5.32 29.03 -27.12
CA ARG A 69 -4.07 29.75 -26.90
C ARG A 69 -2.88 28.84 -26.62
N LEU A 70 -3.12 27.74 -25.91
CA LEU A 70 -2.12 26.71 -25.56
C LEU A 70 -1.90 25.72 -26.72
N GLY A 71 -1.85 26.22 -27.96
CA GLY A 71 -1.54 25.43 -29.15
C GLY A 71 -2.65 24.48 -29.62
N GLY A 72 -3.92 24.74 -29.25
CA GLY A 72 -5.05 23.89 -29.62
C GLY A 72 -5.15 22.61 -28.79
N ALA A 73 -4.81 22.67 -27.50
CA ALA A 73 -4.87 21.53 -26.59
C ALA A 73 -6.28 20.94 -26.49
N SER A 74 -6.39 19.66 -26.12
CA SER A 74 -7.70 19.01 -25.96
C SER A 74 -8.35 19.38 -24.63
N VAL A 75 -9.59 19.85 -24.67
CA VAL A 75 -10.40 20.12 -23.48
C VAL A 75 -11.28 18.92 -23.17
N HIS A 76 -11.14 18.39 -21.96
CA HIS A 76 -12.00 17.33 -21.43
C HIS A 76 -13.08 17.95 -20.54
N VAL A 77 -14.33 18.00 -21.02
CA VAL A 77 -15.45 18.61 -20.29
C VAL A 77 -16.24 17.59 -19.50
N TYR A 78 -16.38 17.80 -18.20
CA TYR A 78 -17.19 17.00 -17.28
C TYR A 78 -18.49 17.73 -16.95
N ARG A 79 -19.46 17.69 -17.87
CA ARG A 79 -20.72 18.45 -17.77
C ARG A 79 -21.52 18.21 -16.49
N GLN A 80 -21.44 17.00 -15.91
CA GLN A 80 -22.13 16.66 -14.66
C GLN A 80 -21.61 17.46 -13.45
N PHE A 81 -20.33 17.84 -13.47
CA PHE A 81 -19.66 18.57 -12.38
C PHE A 81 -19.41 20.04 -12.72
N GLY A 82 -19.69 20.45 -13.96
CA GLY A 82 -19.43 21.81 -14.44
C GLY A 82 -17.94 22.14 -14.49
N THR A 83 -17.08 21.12 -14.68
CA THR A 83 -15.62 21.28 -14.74
C THR A 83 -15.07 20.94 -16.12
N ALA A 84 -13.89 21.47 -16.42
CA ALA A 84 -13.12 21.11 -17.60
C ALA A 84 -11.66 20.89 -17.21
N ALA A 85 -10.94 20.03 -17.94
CA ALA A 85 -9.53 19.80 -17.72
C ALA A 85 -8.75 19.84 -19.04
N ILE A 86 -7.53 20.39 -18.99
CA ILE A 86 -6.55 20.39 -20.09
C ILE A 86 -5.30 19.66 -19.59
N ARG A 87 -4.73 18.80 -20.42
CA ARG A 87 -3.48 18.10 -20.13
C ARG A 87 -2.40 18.52 -21.12
N ILE A 88 -1.29 19.04 -20.62
CA ILE A 88 -0.16 19.49 -21.43
C ILE A 88 1.06 18.63 -21.09
N PRO A 89 1.64 17.92 -22.07
CA PRO A 89 2.87 17.15 -21.86
C PRO A 89 4.03 18.07 -21.41
N ARG A 90 4.79 17.63 -20.40
CA ARG A 90 5.93 18.35 -19.83
C ARG A 90 7.08 17.38 -19.55
N GLY A 91 7.80 16.99 -20.59
CA GLY A 91 8.81 15.93 -20.49
C GLY A 91 8.17 14.59 -20.10
N GLU A 92 8.59 14.01 -18.98
CA GLU A 92 7.99 12.80 -18.40
C GLU A 92 6.75 13.09 -17.54
N GLU A 93 6.50 14.36 -17.21
CA GLU A 93 5.35 14.80 -16.44
C GLU A 93 4.22 15.31 -17.35
N THR A 94 3.07 15.61 -16.75
CA THR A 94 1.94 16.26 -17.41
C THR A 94 1.45 17.39 -16.53
N ILE A 95 1.36 18.60 -17.10
CA ILE A 95 0.67 19.74 -16.49
C ILE A 95 -0.82 19.50 -16.65
N VAL A 96 -1.55 19.52 -15.54
CA VAL A 96 -3.00 19.34 -15.49
C VAL A 96 -3.61 20.66 -15.08
N LEU A 97 -4.39 21.25 -15.98
CA LEU A 97 -5.14 22.48 -15.73
C LEU A 97 -6.60 22.10 -15.46
N GLU A 98 -7.11 22.36 -14.26
CA GLU A 98 -8.51 22.13 -13.91
C GLU A 98 -9.26 23.45 -13.83
N PHE A 99 -10.39 23.55 -14.51
CA PHE A 99 -11.23 24.74 -14.56
C PHE A 99 -12.59 24.45 -13.94
N VAL A 100 -12.98 25.25 -12.95
CA VAL A 100 -14.26 25.13 -12.27
C VAL A 100 -14.94 26.50 -12.13
N GLY A 101 -16.26 26.52 -12.33
CA GLY A 101 -17.05 27.69 -11.97
C GLY A 101 -17.20 27.82 -10.46
N ALA A 102 -17.04 29.03 -9.92
CA ALA A 102 -17.26 29.34 -8.52
C ALA A 102 -18.67 28.90 -8.10
N ARG A 103 -18.74 28.16 -6.99
CA ARG A 103 -19.98 27.53 -6.57
C ARG A 103 -20.17 27.58 -5.06
N ARG A 104 -21.43 27.66 -4.67
CA ARG A 104 -21.87 27.50 -3.29
C ARG A 104 -22.40 26.09 -3.09
N GLU A 105 -22.02 25.49 -1.97
CA GLU A 105 -22.46 24.14 -1.60
C GLU A 105 -23.33 24.20 -0.35
N SER A 106 -24.40 23.41 -0.33
CA SER A 106 -25.22 23.17 0.86
C SER A 106 -25.38 21.67 1.10
N TYR A 107 -25.26 21.26 2.35
CA TYR A 107 -25.18 19.86 2.73
C TYR A 107 -26.42 19.44 3.53
N ASP A 108 -26.94 18.25 3.22
CA ASP A 108 -27.90 17.57 4.09
C ASP A 108 -27.11 16.66 5.05
N ARG A 109 -27.44 16.69 6.35
CA ARG A 109 -26.67 15.93 7.35
C ARG A 109 -26.59 14.43 7.07
N ASN A 110 -27.57 13.87 6.37
CA ASN A 110 -27.64 12.43 6.03
C ASN A 110 -27.09 12.12 4.64
N SER A 111 -26.63 13.11 3.87
CA SER A 111 -26.08 12.94 2.53
C SER A 111 -24.67 13.47 2.43
N ARG A 112 -23.77 12.67 1.86
CA ARG A 112 -22.43 13.12 1.47
C ARG A 112 -22.45 14.11 0.28
N LYS A 113 -23.49 14.08 -0.55
CA LYS A 113 -23.53 14.87 -1.78
C LYS A 113 -24.16 16.24 -1.49
N PRO A 114 -23.45 17.36 -1.73
CA PRO A 114 -24.02 18.69 -1.59
C PRO A 114 -24.98 19.00 -2.74
N ARG A 115 -25.86 19.98 -2.51
CA ARG A 115 -26.53 20.74 -3.56
C ARG A 115 -25.61 21.88 -3.98
N VAL A 116 -25.46 22.08 -5.28
CA VAL A 116 -24.49 23.01 -5.88
C VAL A 116 -25.24 24.11 -6.64
N GLU A 117 -24.88 25.37 -6.38
CA GLU A 117 -25.41 26.55 -7.06
C GLU A 117 -24.25 27.47 -7.49
N ASP A 118 -24.47 28.33 -8.49
CA ASP A 118 -23.48 29.34 -8.89
C ASP A 118 -23.18 30.26 -7.70
N GLY A 119 -21.90 30.54 -7.46
CA GLY A 119 -21.43 31.26 -6.27
C GLY A 119 -20.42 32.35 -6.58
N THR A 120 -20.02 33.07 -5.53
CA THR A 120 -18.89 34.01 -5.57
C THR A 120 -17.57 33.28 -5.35
N LEU A 121 -16.44 33.95 -5.64
CA LEU A 121 -15.12 33.45 -5.22
C LEU A 121 -15.08 33.17 -3.72
N GLU A 122 -15.68 34.03 -2.90
CA GLU A 122 -15.70 33.85 -1.45
C GLU A 122 -16.49 32.60 -1.04
N ASP A 123 -17.60 32.29 -1.71
CA ASP A 123 -18.35 31.04 -1.48
C ASP A 123 -17.49 29.81 -1.83
N ASP A 124 -16.72 29.88 -2.92
CA ASP A 124 -15.82 28.81 -3.33
C ASP A 124 -14.67 28.60 -2.33
N LEU A 125 -14.08 29.69 -1.81
CA LEU A 125 -13.00 29.60 -0.83
C LEU A 125 -13.50 29.10 0.54
N LYS A 126 -14.71 29.48 0.97
CA LYS A 126 -15.33 29.01 2.23
C LYS A 126 -15.53 27.50 2.25
N ARG A 127 -15.88 26.90 1.12
CA ARG A 127 -16.12 25.45 1.03
C ARG A 127 -14.83 24.64 0.94
N ARG A 128 -13.64 25.24 0.95
CA ARG A 128 -12.36 24.49 0.93
C ARG A 128 -12.06 23.90 2.29
N ASP A 129 -11.11 22.96 2.30
CA ASP A 129 -10.80 22.17 3.48
C ASP A 129 -10.00 22.96 4.52
N PHE A 130 -8.94 23.66 4.11
CA PHE A 130 -8.05 24.40 5.01
C PHE A 130 -7.76 25.82 4.51
N THR A 131 -7.50 26.75 5.43
CA THR A 131 -7.14 28.15 5.16
C THR A 131 -5.96 28.28 4.20
N VAL A 132 -4.93 27.44 4.37
CA VAL A 132 -3.75 27.36 3.49
C VAL A 132 -4.10 26.91 2.06
N ASN A 133 -5.24 26.26 1.86
CA ASN A 133 -5.77 25.87 0.55
C ASN A 133 -6.88 26.83 0.08
N ALA A 134 -7.24 27.84 0.87
CA ALA A 134 -8.26 28.84 0.56
C ALA A 134 -7.62 30.18 0.13
N LEU A 135 -6.47 30.09 -0.53
CA LEU A 135 -5.75 31.20 -1.16
C LEU A 135 -6.09 31.24 -2.65
N ALA A 136 -6.16 32.46 -3.20
CA ALA A 136 -6.43 32.69 -4.61
C ALA A 136 -5.55 33.83 -5.13
N ALA A 137 -5.10 33.74 -6.38
CA ALA A 137 -4.44 34.84 -7.07
C ALA A 137 -5.17 35.16 -8.38
N PRO A 138 -5.51 36.43 -8.64
CA PRO A 138 -6.20 36.82 -9.86
C PRO A 138 -5.30 36.56 -11.08
N ILE A 139 -5.91 36.15 -12.18
CA ILE A 139 -5.25 35.98 -13.48
C ILE A 139 -5.90 36.89 -14.52
N GLY A 140 -5.09 37.46 -15.42
CA GLY A 140 -5.53 38.39 -16.48
C GLY A 140 -5.14 39.86 -16.27
N ALA A 141 -5.43 40.68 -17.28
CA ALA A 141 -4.88 42.04 -17.44
C ALA A 141 -5.27 43.03 -16.33
N ASP A 142 -6.40 42.80 -15.67
CA ASP A 142 -6.94 43.67 -14.61
C ASP A 142 -6.61 43.19 -13.18
N GLY A 143 -5.88 42.07 -13.06
CA GLY A 143 -5.45 41.54 -11.78
C GLY A 143 -4.35 42.41 -11.15
N THR A 144 -4.52 42.84 -9.90
CA THR A 144 -3.50 43.62 -9.17
C THR A 144 -2.22 42.81 -8.89
N GLY A 145 -2.22 41.51 -9.19
CA GLY A 145 -1.18 40.56 -8.77
C GLY A 145 -1.17 40.28 -7.26
N GLU A 146 -2.10 40.90 -6.51
CA GLU A 146 -2.22 40.71 -5.07
C GLU A 146 -2.99 39.44 -4.75
N LEU A 147 -2.45 38.68 -3.79
CA LEU A 147 -3.07 37.46 -3.32
C LEU A 147 -4.36 37.76 -2.55
N VAL A 148 -5.43 37.05 -2.87
CA VAL A 148 -6.69 37.06 -2.13
C VAL A 148 -6.60 36.05 -0.98
N ASP A 149 -6.47 36.59 0.23
CA ASP A 149 -6.55 35.83 1.49
C ASP A 149 -7.67 36.37 2.37
N ARG A 150 -8.78 35.63 2.44
CA ARG A 150 -9.97 35.99 3.25
C ARG A 150 -10.03 35.29 4.60
N PHE A 151 -9.20 34.27 4.80
CA PHE A 151 -9.28 33.35 5.94
C PHE A 151 -7.97 33.23 6.72
N SER A 152 -7.02 34.15 6.49
CA SER A 152 -5.69 34.16 7.11
C SER A 152 -4.82 32.95 6.73
N GLY A 153 -4.99 32.43 5.50
CA GLY A 153 -4.23 31.31 4.99
C GLY A 153 -2.72 31.59 4.92
N LEU A 154 -2.30 32.82 4.63
CA LEU A 154 -0.88 33.19 4.62
C LEU A 154 -0.25 33.10 6.02
N LYS A 155 -1.00 33.53 7.04
CA LYS A 155 -0.56 33.46 8.44
C LYS A 155 -0.45 32.02 8.92
N ASP A 156 -1.43 31.18 8.57
CA ASP A 156 -1.41 29.76 8.91
C ASP A 156 -0.30 29.01 8.15
N LEU A 157 0.00 29.43 6.91
CA LEU A 157 1.09 28.89 6.10
C LEU A 157 2.45 29.17 6.75
N ASP A 158 2.70 30.43 7.15
CA ASP A 158 3.92 30.83 7.87
C ASP A 158 4.06 30.12 9.23
N ALA A 159 2.95 29.93 9.94
CA ALA A 159 2.93 29.25 11.24
C ALA A 159 3.00 27.71 11.14
N GLY A 160 2.89 27.14 9.94
CA GLY A 160 2.81 25.69 9.73
C GLY A 160 1.57 25.06 10.38
N VAL A 161 0.41 25.71 10.27
CA VAL A 161 -0.85 25.32 10.92
C VAL A 161 -1.91 24.96 9.88
N LEU A 162 -2.66 23.89 10.14
CA LEU A 162 -3.88 23.54 9.41
C LEU A 162 -5.10 23.95 10.24
N ARG A 163 -5.90 24.84 9.66
CA ARG A 163 -7.14 25.37 10.20
C ARG A 163 -8.20 25.35 9.12
N THR A 164 -9.47 25.11 9.47
CA THR A 164 -10.58 25.21 8.51
C THR A 164 -10.96 26.68 8.22
N PRO A 165 -11.40 27.05 6.99
CA PRO A 165 -11.79 28.43 6.68
C PRO A 165 -13.01 28.93 7.47
N VAL A 166 -13.90 28.00 7.84
CA VAL A 166 -15.11 28.24 8.64
C VAL A 166 -15.08 27.31 9.86
N ASP A 167 -16.15 27.31 10.66
CA ASP A 167 -16.29 26.44 11.84
C ASP A 167 -15.92 24.96 11.52
N PRO A 168 -14.97 24.36 12.25
CA PRO A 168 -14.48 23.02 11.94
C PRO A 168 -15.53 21.92 12.19
N TYR A 169 -16.43 22.09 13.16
CA TYR A 169 -17.52 21.14 13.41
C TYR A 169 -18.46 21.04 12.20
N THR A 170 -18.87 22.20 11.67
CA THR A 170 -19.67 22.27 10.45
C THR A 170 -18.90 21.70 9.26
N THR A 171 -17.62 22.07 9.12
CA THR A 171 -16.75 21.59 8.02
C THR A 171 -16.65 20.07 7.97
N PHE A 172 -16.43 19.42 9.12
CA PHE A 172 -16.30 17.96 9.21
C PHE A 172 -17.63 17.23 9.20
N SER A 173 -18.70 17.86 9.70
CA SER A 173 -20.06 17.35 9.49
C SER A 173 -20.38 17.32 7.99
N ASP A 174 -20.13 18.41 7.26
CA ASP A 174 -20.50 18.54 5.85
C ASP A 174 -19.70 17.60 4.93
N ASP A 175 -18.37 17.56 5.06
CA ASP A 175 -17.55 16.54 4.39
C ASP A 175 -16.55 15.87 5.35
N PRO A 176 -16.93 14.72 5.93
CA PRO A 176 -16.09 13.99 6.88
C PRO A 176 -14.74 13.53 6.31
N LEU A 177 -14.59 13.45 4.98
CA LEU A 177 -13.30 13.09 4.38
C LEU A 177 -12.22 14.12 4.70
N ARG A 178 -12.60 15.38 4.98
CA ARG A 178 -11.66 16.45 5.34
C ARG A 178 -10.86 16.12 6.59
N MET A 179 -11.36 15.27 7.48
CA MET A 179 -10.59 14.82 8.63
C MET A 179 -9.41 13.91 8.23
N VAL A 180 -9.62 13.01 7.25
CA VAL A 180 -8.52 12.17 6.70
C VAL A 180 -7.56 13.04 5.89
N ARG A 181 -8.08 14.04 5.16
CA ARG A 181 -7.26 15.05 4.48
C ARG A 181 -6.42 15.88 5.44
N ALA A 182 -6.95 16.22 6.62
CA ALA A 182 -6.21 16.93 7.66
C ALA A 182 -4.96 16.15 8.06
N ALA A 183 -5.13 14.85 8.35
CA ALA A 183 -4.02 13.96 8.66
C ALA A 183 -3.03 13.82 7.50
N ARG A 184 -3.53 13.70 6.25
CA ARG A 184 -2.69 13.69 5.05
C ARG A 184 -1.87 14.96 4.92
N PHE A 185 -2.49 16.14 4.95
CA PHE A 185 -1.79 17.40 4.77
C PHE A 185 -0.80 17.68 5.89
N ALA A 186 -1.13 17.31 7.13
CA ALA A 186 -0.19 17.40 8.25
C ALA A 186 1.09 16.59 7.97
N ALA A 187 0.94 15.37 7.42
CA ALA A 187 2.07 14.53 7.03
C ALA A 187 2.81 15.03 5.78
N GLN A 188 2.09 15.54 4.78
CA GLN A 188 2.65 16.01 3.52
C GLN A 188 3.37 17.36 3.62
N LEU A 189 2.91 18.25 4.51
CA LEU A 189 3.45 19.60 4.68
C LEU A 189 4.28 19.76 5.94
N GLY A 190 4.24 18.78 6.86
CA GLY A 190 4.87 18.90 8.18
C GLY A 190 4.15 19.88 9.12
N PHE A 191 2.87 20.14 8.86
CA PHE A 191 2.06 21.10 9.61
C PHE A 191 1.37 20.46 10.81
N ARG A 192 1.00 21.28 11.79
CA ARG A 192 0.19 20.85 12.95
C ARG A 192 -1.26 21.31 12.79
N LEU A 193 -2.19 20.57 13.38
CA LEU A 193 -3.58 21.01 13.49
C LEU A 193 -3.68 22.12 14.57
N ASP A 194 -4.57 23.09 14.37
CA ASP A 194 -4.96 23.97 15.48
C ASP A 194 -5.88 23.24 16.47
N ASP A 195 -5.97 23.74 17.71
CA ASP A 195 -6.66 23.07 18.80
C ASP A 195 -8.17 22.88 18.56
N GLU A 196 -8.81 23.81 17.84
CA GLU A 196 -10.24 23.75 17.53
C GLU A 196 -10.51 22.71 16.43
N THR A 197 -9.70 22.73 15.37
CA THR A 197 -9.72 21.70 14.32
C THR A 197 -9.49 20.31 14.91
N TRP A 198 -8.51 20.15 15.79
CA TRP A 198 -8.25 18.88 16.49
C TRP A 198 -9.46 18.41 17.30
N SER A 199 -10.06 19.31 18.08
CA SER A 199 -11.21 19.00 18.94
C SER A 199 -12.44 18.60 18.12
N ALA A 200 -12.69 19.30 17.01
CA ALA A 200 -13.77 18.98 16.09
C ALA A 200 -13.56 17.63 15.39
N MET A 201 -12.33 17.30 14.96
CA MET A 201 -12.02 15.98 14.39
C MET A 201 -12.36 14.85 15.36
N ARG A 202 -12.09 15.03 16.65
CA ARG A 202 -12.46 14.06 17.70
C ARG A 202 -13.97 13.93 17.87
N ALA A 203 -14.67 15.06 17.93
CA ALA A 203 -16.11 15.07 18.14
C ALA A 203 -16.87 14.45 16.95
N GLU A 204 -16.41 14.68 15.72
CA GLU A 204 -17.05 14.22 14.49
C GLU A 204 -16.48 12.91 13.95
N ALA A 205 -15.58 12.22 14.67
CA ALA A 205 -14.85 11.05 14.16
C ALA A 205 -15.76 9.98 13.53
N ALA A 206 -16.89 9.66 14.18
CA ALA A 206 -17.85 8.67 13.70
C ALA A 206 -18.51 9.02 12.35
N ARG A 207 -18.55 10.30 11.97
CA ARG A 207 -19.07 10.74 10.67
C ARG A 207 -18.30 10.13 9.50
N ILE A 208 -17.06 9.69 9.72
CA ILE A 208 -16.26 9.07 8.66
C ILE A 208 -16.94 7.82 8.07
N GLU A 209 -17.83 7.16 8.81
CA GLU A 209 -18.55 5.97 8.34
C GLU A 209 -19.48 6.23 7.15
N ILE A 210 -19.90 7.48 6.92
CA ILE A 210 -20.69 7.86 5.73
C ILE A 210 -19.83 8.05 4.48
N VAL A 211 -18.49 7.92 4.60
CA VAL A 211 -17.53 8.02 3.49
C VAL A 211 -17.36 6.66 2.85
N SER A 212 -17.40 6.63 1.51
CA SER A 212 -17.05 5.41 0.79
C SER A 212 -15.59 5.05 1.03
N MET A 213 -15.31 3.77 1.16
CA MET A 213 -13.95 3.29 1.44
C MET A 213 -12.97 3.67 0.33
N GLU A 214 -13.41 3.75 -0.92
CA GLU A 214 -12.59 4.20 -2.06
C GLU A 214 -12.01 5.59 -1.83
N ARG A 215 -12.82 6.55 -1.34
CA ARG A 215 -12.36 7.91 -1.07
C ARG A 215 -11.40 7.96 0.12
N ILE A 216 -11.62 7.14 1.13
CA ILE A 216 -10.68 7.02 2.26
C ILE A 216 -9.36 6.43 1.76
N ALA A 217 -9.41 5.37 0.95
CA ALA A 217 -8.24 4.69 0.42
C ALA A 217 -7.39 5.58 -0.48
N GLU A 218 -8.01 6.46 -1.28
CA GLU A 218 -7.28 7.48 -2.06
C GLU A 218 -6.48 8.44 -1.15
N GLU A 219 -7.09 8.94 -0.08
CA GLU A 219 -6.41 9.83 0.87
C GLU A 219 -5.34 9.09 1.69
N LEU A 220 -5.57 7.81 2.03
CA LEU A 220 -4.57 6.97 2.69
C LEU A 220 -3.36 6.68 1.80
N GLN A 221 -3.55 6.39 0.51
CA GLN A 221 -2.43 6.21 -0.42
C GLN A 221 -1.59 7.48 -0.50
N LYS A 222 -2.23 8.66 -0.61
CA LYS A 222 -1.51 9.94 -0.61
C LYS A 222 -0.83 10.26 0.73
N LEU A 223 -1.39 9.81 1.86
CA LEU A 223 -0.75 9.88 3.17
C LEU A 223 0.47 8.95 3.24
N MET A 224 0.37 7.73 2.73
CA MET A 224 1.51 6.77 2.65
C MET A 224 2.64 7.30 1.77
N SER A 225 2.33 8.05 0.71
CA SER A 225 3.31 8.71 -0.15
C SER A 225 3.93 9.98 0.45
N SER A 226 3.49 10.43 1.63
CA SER A 226 4.05 11.63 2.27
C SER A 226 5.49 11.39 2.78
N PRO A 227 6.27 12.47 3.03
CA PRO A 227 7.61 12.35 3.61
C PRO A 227 7.64 11.77 5.03
N LYS A 228 6.53 11.89 5.77
CA LYS A 228 6.42 11.41 7.15
C LYS A 228 5.05 10.82 7.46
N PRO A 229 4.70 9.65 6.90
CA PRO A 229 3.36 9.06 7.08
C PRO A 229 2.98 8.88 8.55
N SER A 230 3.97 8.65 9.44
CA SER A 230 3.70 8.46 10.86
C SER A 230 2.92 9.59 11.52
N SER A 231 3.13 10.86 11.12
CA SER A 231 2.42 11.98 11.76
C SER A 231 0.92 11.96 11.45
N GLY A 232 0.55 11.62 10.22
CA GLY A 232 -0.85 11.50 9.81
C GLY A 232 -1.55 10.33 10.51
N PHE A 233 -0.93 9.16 10.58
CA PHE A 233 -1.53 8.03 11.32
C PHE A 233 -1.66 8.31 12.82
N LYS A 234 -0.72 9.04 13.43
CA LYS A 234 -0.86 9.50 14.83
C LYS A 234 -2.09 10.40 15.00
N ILE A 235 -2.30 11.35 14.10
CA ILE A 235 -3.49 12.21 14.11
C ILE A 235 -4.76 11.34 14.00
N LEU A 236 -4.82 10.41 13.06
CA LEU A 236 -5.99 9.55 12.85
C LEU A 236 -6.29 8.67 14.08
N GLU A 237 -5.26 8.14 14.73
CA GLU A 237 -5.40 7.32 15.94
C GLU A 237 -5.79 8.16 17.16
N GLU A 238 -5.13 9.29 17.40
CA GLU A 238 -5.39 10.13 18.58
C GLU A 238 -6.75 10.86 18.51
N THR A 239 -7.25 11.07 17.29
CA THR A 239 -8.61 11.58 17.04
C THR A 239 -9.69 10.49 17.06
N GLY A 240 -9.32 9.21 17.08
CA GLY A 240 -10.25 8.07 17.08
C GLY A 240 -10.85 7.74 15.72
N ILE A 241 -10.37 8.39 14.65
CA ILE A 241 -10.88 8.19 13.29
C ILE A 241 -10.40 6.85 12.73
N LEU A 242 -9.15 6.47 13.03
CA LEU A 242 -8.50 5.27 12.48
C LEU A 242 -9.29 3.99 12.75
N THR A 243 -9.91 3.87 13.93
CA THR A 243 -10.68 2.68 14.34
C THR A 243 -11.89 2.38 13.45
N HIS A 244 -12.42 3.37 12.74
CA HIS A 244 -13.60 3.20 11.90
C HIS A 244 -13.31 2.49 10.56
N PHE A 245 -12.08 2.57 10.05
CA PHE A 245 -11.72 1.96 8.77
C PHE A 245 -10.45 1.09 8.81
N LEU A 246 -9.57 1.22 9.80
CA LEU A 246 -8.38 0.38 9.97
C LEU A 246 -8.18 -0.05 11.44
N PRO A 247 -9.18 -0.71 12.06
CA PRO A 247 -9.13 -1.10 13.47
C PRO A 247 -7.96 -2.04 13.82
N GLU A 248 -7.47 -2.82 12.87
CA GLU A 248 -6.33 -3.71 13.05
C GLU A 248 -5.04 -2.95 13.37
N LEU A 249 -4.85 -1.77 12.79
CA LEU A 249 -3.71 -0.91 13.09
C LEU A 249 -3.87 -0.29 14.47
N SER A 250 -5.06 0.23 14.81
CA SER A 250 -5.36 0.73 16.15
C SER A 250 -5.18 -0.33 17.24
N ALA A 251 -5.47 -1.60 16.95
CA ALA A 251 -5.30 -2.72 17.89
C ALA A 251 -3.83 -3.01 18.24
N LEU A 252 -2.86 -2.47 17.51
CA LEU A 252 -1.44 -2.52 17.88
C LEU A 252 -1.07 -1.56 19.02
N ARG A 253 -1.94 -0.58 19.30
CA ARG A 253 -1.68 0.43 20.32
C ARG A 253 -1.83 -0.15 21.71
N GLY A 254 -0.99 0.33 22.61
CA GLY A 254 -1.04 -0.02 24.01
C GLY A 254 0.11 -0.92 24.44
N VAL A 255 0.35 -0.91 25.74
CA VAL A 255 1.43 -1.64 26.37
C VAL A 255 0.87 -2.35 27.59
N GLU A 256 0.95 -3.67 27.60
CA GLU A 256 0.59 -4.48 28.76
C GLU A 256 1.83 -4.83 29.59
N GLN A 257 1.67 -4.76 30.91
CA GLN A 257 2.69 -5.14 31.87
C GLN A 257 2.14 -6.26 32.75
N VAL A 258 2.82 -7.41 32.74
CA VAL A 258 2.55 -8.55 33.63
C VAL A 258 3.88 -8.99 34.23
N ASP A 259 3.94 -9.10 35.56
CA ASP A 259 5.13 -9.54 36.31
C ASP A 259 6.43 -8.82 35.89
N GLY A 260 6.37 -7.50 35.73
CA GLY A 260 7.52 -6.68 35.34
C GLY A 260 7.90 -6.75 33.85
N HIS A 261 7.33 -7.67 33.08
CA HIS A 261 7.58 -7.81 31.65
C HIS A 261 6.66 -6.88 30.85
N ARG A 262 7.26 -6.02 30.03
CA ARG A 262 6.57 -5.01 29.23
C ARG A 262 7.00 -5.12 27.78
N HIS A 263 6.05 -5.17 26.85
CA HIS A 263 6.36 -5.06 25.42
C HIS A 263 6.42 -3.59 24.97
N LYS A 264 6.99 -3.31 23.79
CA LYS A 264 6.91 -1.97 23.19
C LYS A 264 5.49 -1.69 22.70
N ASP A 265 5.13 -0.42 22.55
CA ASP A 265 3.90 -0.07 21.86
C ASP A 265 4.08 -0.39 20.36
N ASN A 266 3.35 -1.40 19.88
CA ASN A 266 3.53 -1.91 18.53
C ASN A 266 3.03 -0.89 17.50
N PHE A 267 2.00 -0.08 17.81
CA PHE A 267 1.51 0.95 16.90
C PHE A 267 2.60 1.99 16.59
N TYR A 268 3.17 2.62 17.62
CA TYR A 268 4.22 3.62 17.40
C TYR A 268 5.49 3.02 16.80
N HIS A 269 5.78 1.75 17.09
CA HIS A 269 6.87 1.02 16.45
C HIS A 269 6.63 0.85 14.96
N THR A 270 5.47 0.31 14.54
CA THR A 270 5.09 0.15 13.13
C THR A 270 5.18 1.48 12.39
N LEU A 271 4.70 2.58 12.98
CA LEU A 271 4.82 3.89 12.36
C LEU A 271 6.27 4.38 12.20
N GLN A 272 7.16 4.03 13.14
CA GLN A 272 8.59 4.30 13.00
C GLN A 272 9.21 3.49 11.85
N VAL A 273 8.81 2.22 11.67
CA VAL A 273 9.27 1.38 10.55
C VAL A 273 8.88 1.99 9.22
N VAL A 274 7.64 2.50 9.10
CA VAL A 274 7.19 3.19 7.88
C VAL A 274 8.06 4.41 7.58
N ASP A 275 8.31 5.29 8.56
CA ASP A 275 9.17 6.47 8.34
C ASP A 275 10.62 6.07 8.00
N ASN A 276 11.19 5.06 8.68
CA ASN A 276 12.53 4.54 8.38
C ASN A 276 12.61 4.00 6.95
N LEU A 277 11.55 3.33 6.47
CA LEU A 277 11.48 2.82 5.11
C LEU A 277 11.44 3.98 4.11
N VAL A 278 10.66 5.03 4.37
CA VAL A 278 10.64 6.24 3.53
C VAL A 278 12.03 6.84 3.39
N GLU A 279 12.80 6.91 4.48
CA GLU A 279 14.19 7.36 4.46
C GLU A 279 15.11 6.40 3.69
N ALA A 280 14.97 5.09 3.91
CA ALA A 280 15.77 4.07 3.24
C ALA A 280 15.54 4.00 1.72
N THR A 281 14.37 4.45 1.25
CA THR A 281 14.00 4.48 -0.16
C THR A 281 13.89 5.89 -0.71
N SER A 282 14.59 6.88 -0.13
CA SER A 282 14.48 8.30 -0.52
C SER A 282 14.83 8.57 -1.98
N GLU A 283 15.68 7.73 -2.57
CA GLU A 283 16.11 7.82 -3.98
C GLU A 283 15.06 7.28 -4.96
N ARG A 284 14.00 6.61 -4.47
CA ARG A 284 12.92 6.06 -5.29
C ARG A 284 11.68 6.96 -5.20
N PRO A 285 10.95 7.17 -6.30
CA PRO A 285 9.63 7.81 -6.26
C PRO A 285 8.70 7.16 -5.23
N ALA A 286 7.83 7.96 -4.62
CA ALA A 286 6.91 7.47 -3.59
C ALA A 286 5.91 6.45 -4.16
N GLU A 287 5.57 6.58 -5.44
CA GLU A 287 4.67 5.71 -6.19
C GLU A 287 5.25 4.29 -6.34
N GLU A 288 6.56 4.19 -6.59
CA GLU A 288 7.26 2.91 -6.72
C GLU A 288 7.40 2.17 -5.39
N THR A 289 7.43 2.91 -4.28
CA THR A 289 7.61 2.33 -2.93
C THR A 289 6.30 2.21 -2.16
N LEU A 290 5.17 2.65 -2.73
CA LEU A 290 3.89 2.72 -2.03
C LEU A 290 3.48 1.39 -1.39
N TRP A 291 3.60 0.28 -2.13
CA TRP A 291 3.21 -1.04 -1.65
C TRP A 291 4.23 -1.62 -0.65
N LEU A 292 5.51 -1.27 -0.78
CA LEU A 292 6.51 -1.59 0.25
C LEU A 292 6.19 -0.86 1.57
N ARG A 293 5.74 0.40 1.49
CA ARG A 293 5.28 1.15 2.67
C ARG A 293 4.01 0.54 3.28
N TRP A 294 3.11 -0.01 2.46
CA TRP A 294 1.98 -0.80 2.97
C TRP A 294 2.44 -2.09 3.68
N ALA A 295 3.44 -2.80 3.13
CA ALA A 295 4.03 -3.95 3.81
C ALA A 295 4.64 -3.54 5.17
N ALA A 296 5.34 -2.40 5.23
CA ALA A 296 5.86 -1.85 6.49
C ALA A 296 4.74 -1.48 7.48
N LEU A 297 3.64 -0.88 7.02
CA LEU A 297 2.50 -0.56 7.87
C LEU A 297 1.82 -1.83 8.41
N LEU A 298 1.88 -2.93 7.65
CA LEU A 298 1.11 -4.15 7.93
C LEU A 298 1.92 -5.34 8.49
N HIS A 299 3.25 -5.28 8.51
CA HIS A 299 4.11 -6.41 8.90
C HIS A 299 3.72 -7.01 10.26
N ASP A 300 3.32 -6.15 11.19
CA ASP A 300 3.00 -6.50 12.57
C ASP A 300 1.51 -6.71 12.86
N ILE A 301 0.60 -6.59 11.89
CA ILE A 301 -0.86 -6.56 12.17
C ILE A 301 -1.38 -7.84 12.84
N GLY A 302 -0.64 -8.96 12.72
CA GLY A 302 -0.98 -10.22 13.36
C GLY A 302 -0.73 -10.24 14.87
N LYS A 303 0.11 -9.34 15.41
CA LYS A 303 0.57 -9.36 16.82
C LYS A 303 -0.59 -9.35 17.82
N PRO A 304 -1.64 -8.51 17.71
CA PRO A 304 -2.71 -8.47 18.70
C PRO A 304 -3.42 -9.82 18.85
N SER A 305 -3.66 -10.51 17.73
CA SER A 305 -4.37 -11.80 17.72
C SER A 305 -3.51 -13.00 18.18
N THR A 306 -2.18 -12.87 18.08
CA THR A 306 -1.21 -13.92 18.41
C THR A 306 -0.50 -13.68 19.76
N LYS A 307 -0.77 -12.55 20.42
CA LYS A 307 -0.22 -12.19 21.72
C LYS A 307 -0.51 -13.27 22.76
N ARG A 308 0.53 -13.80 23.41
CA ARG A 308 0.44 -14.75 24.53
C ARG A 308 1.47 -14.41 25.59
N PHE A 309 1.08 -14.46 26.86
CA PHE A 309 2.02 -14.39 27.98
C PHE A 309 2.51 -15.80 28.32
N ARG A 310 3.83 -15.98 28.42
CA ARG A 310 4.45 -17.21 28.90
C ARG A 310 5.26 -16.90 30.15
N GLU A 311 4.97 -17.62 31.23
CA GLU A 311 5.70 -17.48 32.49
C GLU A 311 7.22 -17.73 32.26
N GLY A 312 8.07 -16.84 32.79
CA GLY A 312 9.52 -16.88 32.60
C GLY A 312 10.06 -16.30 31.28
N THR A 313 9.27 -16.25 30.19
CA THR A 313 9.69 -15.66 28.90
C THR A 313 9.07 -14.27 28.65
N GLY A 314 7.90 -14.01 29.23
CA GLY A 314 7.14 -12.78 29.03
C GLY A 314 6.18 -12.84 27.84
N TRP A 315 5.94 -11.69 27.19
CA TRP A 315 5.03 -11.57 26.05
C TRP A 315 5.65 -12.12 24.76
N THR A 316 4.91 -12.97 24.06
CA THR A 316 5.31 -13.60 22.79
C THR A 316 4.24 -13.36 21.72
N PHE A 317 4.68 -13.35 20.46
CA PHE A 317 3.84 -13.10 19.27
C PHE A 317 4.15 -14.11 18.16
N HIS A 318 4.34 -15.38 18.52
CA HIS A 318 4.73 -16.41 17.56
C HIS A 318 3.67 -16.60 16.46
N GLY A 319 4.11 -16.67 15.19
CA GLY A 319 3.25 -16.88 14.03
C GLY A 319 2.42 -15.65 13.64
N HIS A 320 2.81 -14.45 14.05
CA HIS A 320 2.09 -13.24 13.68
C HIS A 320 2.30 -12.86 12.21
N GLU A 321 3.42 -13.25 11.61
CA GLU A 321 3.73 -13.16 10.19
C GLU A 321 2.75 -13.98 9.34
N ASP A 322 2.46 -15.22 9.76
CA ASP A 322 1.49 -16.10 9.09
C ASP A 322 0.05 -15.60 9.31
N ARG A 323 -0.25 -15.14 10.52
CA ARG A 323 -1.57 -14.60 10.82
C ARG A 323 -1.82 -13.28 10.10
N GLY A 324 -0.81 -12.41 10.07
CA GLY A 324 -0.83 -11.09 9.44
C GLY A 324 -0.95 -11.19 7.93
N SER A 325 -0.18 -12.07 7.28
CA SER A 325 -0.29 -12.30 5.83
C SER A 325 -1.70 -12.71 5.43
N ARG A 326 -2.33 -13.65 6.15
CA ARG A 326 -3.73 -14.06 5.93
C ARG A 326 -4.78 -12.96 6.18
N MET A 327 -4.41 -11.86 6.84
CA MET A 327 -5.26 -10.70 7.05
C MET A 327 -5.16 -9.70 5.87
N VAL A 328 -4.04 -9.64 5.15
CA VAL A 328 -3.78 -8.67 4.07
C VAL A 328 -4.88 -8.69 2.99
N PRO A 329 -5.23 -9.82 2.34
CA PRO A 329 -6.25 -9.81 1.27
C PRO A 329 -7.64 -9.39 1.76
N LYS A 330 -7.97 -9.69 3.03
CA LYS A 330 -9.25 -9.30 3.63
C LYS A 330 -9.31 -7.79 3.88
N LEU A 331 -8.19 -7.24 4.33
CA LEU A 331 -8.02 -5.81 4.59
C LEU A 331 -8.06 -5.03 3.28
N PHE A 332 -7.32 -5.47 2.26
CA PHE A 332 -7.32 -4.86 0.93
C PHE A 332 -8.72 -4.84 0.32
N ARG A 333 -9.46 -5.96 0.40
CA ARG A 333 -10.85 -6.04 -0.08
C ARG A 333 -11.78 -5.06 0.66
N ARG A 334 -11.61 -4.92 1.97
CA ARG A 334 -12.44 -4.02 2.81
C ARG A 334 -12.13 -2.55 2.55
N LEU A 335 -10.86 -2.20 2.38
CA LEU A 335 -10.41 -0.85 2.03
C LEU A 335 -10.58 -0.52 0.55
N LYS A 336 -11.02 -1.47 -0.29
CA LYS A 336 -11.14 -1.29 -1.74
C LYS A 336 -9.80 -0.99 -2.42
N LEU A 337 -8.72 -1.55 -1.87
CA LEU A 337 -7.40 -1.54 -2.47
C LEU A 337 -7.31 -2.62 -3.57
N PRO A 338 -6.35 -2.52 -4.50
CA PRO A 338 -6.17 -3.48 -5.58
C PRO A 338 -5.91 -4.91 -5.10
N LEU A 339 -6.64 -5.89 -5.65
CA LEU A 339 -6.51 -7.32 -5.32
C LEU A 339 -5.73 -8.09 -6.40
N ASP A 340 -4.86 -7.40 -7.13
CA ASP A 340 -3.93 -7.98 -8.11
C ASP A 340 -2.57 -8.25 -7.44
N ASP A 341 -1.50 -8.39 -8.24
CA ASP A 341 -0.13 -8.66 -7.81
C ASP A 341 0.36 -7.76 -6.66
N ARG A 342 -0.22 -6.55 -6.52
CA ARG A 342 0.09 -5.63 -5.41
C ARG A 342 -0.33 -6.18 -4.04
N SER A 343 -1.49 -6.84 -3.95
CA SER A 343 -1.93 -7.48 -2.71
C SER A 343 -1.04 -8.68 -2.38
N ASP A 344 -0.67 -9.46 -3.39
CA ASP A 344 0.16 -10.65 -3.23
C ASP A 344 1.60 -10.28 -2.82
N TYR A 345 2.14 -9.20 -3.37
CA TYR A 345 3.40 -8.59 -2.96
C TYR A 345 3.39 -8.21 -1.48
N VAL A 346 2.37 -7.46 -1.03
CA VAL A 346 2.26 -7.05 0.39
C VAL A 346 2.07 -8.26 1.30
N GLU A 347 1.23 -9.22 0.92
CA GLU A 347 1.04 -10.46 1.66
C GLU A 347 2.37 -11.23 1.82
N LYS A 348 3.13 -11.36 0.72
CA LYS A 348 4.42 -12.05 0.70
C LYS A 348 5.43 -11.39 1.62
N LEU A 349 5.60 -10.07 1.55
CA LEU A 349 6.52 -9.35 2.44
C LEU A 349 6.12 -9.47 3.91
N VAL A 350 4.83 -9.34 4.24
CA VAL A 350 4.33 -9.55 5.60
C VAL A 350 4.58 -10.99 6.07
N ARG A 351 4.46 -11.99 5.20
CA ARG A 351 4.75 -13.40 5.56
C ARG A 351 6.24 -13.63 5.81
N LEU A 352 7.11 -13.00 5.02
CA LEU A 352 8.54 -13.31 5.00
C LEU A 352 9.41 -12.42 5.90
N HIS A 353 8.90 -11.31 6.45
CA HIS A 353 9.72 -10.32 7.16
C HIS A 353 10.56 -10.85 8.34
N HIS A 354 10.20 -11.98 8.95
CA HIS A 354 11.03 -12.63 9.98
C HIS A 354 12.18 -13.46 9.43
N ARG A 355 12.08 -13.97 8.19
CA ARG A 355 13.04 -14.93 7.62
C ARG A 355 14.47 -14.37 7.61
N PRO A 356 14.73 -13.13 7.15
CA PRO A 356 16.09 -12.60 7.17
C PRO A 356 16.66 -12.41 8.58
N VAL A 357 15.81 -12.10 9.57
CA VAL A 357 16.25 -11.92 10.96
C VAL A 357 16.82 -13.22 11.53
N ALA A 358 16.19 -14.36 11.22
CA ALA A 358 16.68 -15.66 11.67
C ALA A 358 18.07 -16.00 11.10
N LEU A 359 18.39 -15.52 9.90
CA LEU A 359 19.70 -15.74 9.27
C LEU A 359 20.82 -14.98 9.99
N VAL A 360 20.51 -13.90 10.70
CA VAL A 360 21.54 -13.07 11.38
C VAL A 360 22.13 -13.74 12.62
N ASP A 361 21.32 -14.51 13.34
CA ASP A 361 21.70 -15.09 14.63
C ASP A 361 22.39 -16.48 14.47
N ASP A 362 22.14 -17.20 13.38
CA ASP A 362 22.73 -18.50 13.07
C ASP A 362 23.93 -18.41 12.11
N GLN A 363 24.75 -19.47 12.02
CA GLN A 363 25.64 -19.61 10.87
C GLN A 363 24.76 -19.79 9.64
N VAL A 364 24.56 -18.70 8.88
CA VAL A 364 23.75 -18.67 7.66
C VAL A 364 24.11 -19.87 6.78
N THR A 365 23.24 -20.86 6.70
CA THR A 365 23.41 -22.00 5.79
C THR A 365 22.95 -21.59 4.40
N ASP A 366 23.62 -22.11 3.37
CA ASP A 366 23.28 -21.77 2.00
C ASP A 366 21.86 -22.24 1.66
N SER A 367 21.40 -23.37 2.22
CA SER A 367 20.01 -23.83 2.08
C SER A 367 18.97 -22.83 2.60
N ALA A 368 19.25 -22.15 3.71
CA ALA A 368 18.34 -21.13 4.24
C ALA A 368 18.31 -19.87 3.36
N VAL A 369 19.44 -19.53 2.72
CA VAL A 369 19.54 -18.45 1.74
C VAL A 369 18.80 -18.81 0.45
N ARG A 370 18.97 -20.03 -0.07
CA ARG A 370 18.23 -20.55 -1.23
C ARG A 370 16.73 -20.48 -1.02
N ARG A 371 16.24 -20.97 0.13
CA ARG A 371 14.81 -20.91 0.49
C ARG A 371 14.31 -19.47 0.53
N LEU A 372 15.09 -18.54 1.08
CA LEU A 372 14.71 -17.11 1.10
C LEU A 372 14.64 -16.53 -0.32
N LEU A 373 15.63 -16.79 -1.18
CA LEU A 373 15.64 -16.34 -2.58
C LEU A 373 14.46 -16.90 -3.36
N PHE A 374 14.18 -18.19 -3.19
CA PHE A 374 13.06 -18.87 -3.83
C PHE A 374 11.71 -18.32 -3.37
N ASP A 375 11.51 -18.16 -2.06
CA ASP A 375 10.24 -17.69 -1.50
C ASP A 375 9.98 -16.20 -1.81
N ALA A 376 11.03 -15.37 -1.77
CA ALA A 376 10.93 -13.93 -2.01
C ALA A 376 10.91 -13.58 -3.50
N GLY A 377 11.65 -14.32 -4.33
CA GLY A 377 11.82 -14.04 -5.75
C GLY A 377 12.45 -12.66 -5.98
N ASP A 378 11.94 -11.93 -6.97
CA ASP A 378 12.38 -10.56 -7.30
C ASP A 378 12.14 -9.52 -6.19
N ASP A 379 11.36 -9.85 -5.14
CA ASP A 379 11.04 -8.94 -4.05
C ASP A 379 12.03 -9.03 -2.87
N VAL A 380 13.13 -9.78 -3.02
CA VAL A 380 14.11 -9.98 -1.94
C VAL A 380 14.80 -8.69 -1.50
N GLU A 381 15.14 -7.79 -2.42
CA GLU A 381 15.70 -6.46 -2.06
C GLU A 381 14.76 -5.65 -1.19
N ASP A 382 13.48 -5.61 -1.57
CA ASP A 382 12.45 -4.88 -0.84
C ASP A 382 12.17 -5.53 0.52
N LEU A 383 12.20 -6.87 0.59
CA LEU A 383 12.15 -7.61 1.85
C LEU A 383 13.32 -7.23 2.78
N MET A 384 14.55 -7.22 2.27
CA MET A 384 15.73 -6.84 3.06
C MET A 384 15.66 -5.38 3.52
N THR A 385 15.14 -4.50 2.66
CA THR A 385 14.92 -3.08 2.98
C THR A 385 13.90 -2.91 4.11
N LEU A 386 12.77 -3.63 4.04
CA LEU A 386 11.75 -3.66 5.10
C LEU A 386 12.35 -4.16 6.43
N VAL A 387 13.09 -5.27 6.42
CA VAL A 387 13.67 -5.83 7.64
C VAL A 387 14.72 -4.91 8.26
N ARG A 388 15.52 -4.21 7.45
CA ARG A 388 16.45 -3.18 7.94
C ARG A 388 15.72 -2.01 8.58
N ALA A 389 14.61 -1.55 7.97
CA ALA A 389 13.78 -0.47 8.51
C ALA A 389 13.13 -0.83 9.86
N ASP A 390 12.87 -2.13 10.11
CA ASP A 390 12.29 -2.64 11.36
C ASP A 390 13.25 -2.57 12.57
N ILE A 391 14.54 -2.36 12.34
CA ILE A 391 15.56 -2.29 13.40
C ILE A 391 15.45 -0.94 14.16
N THR A 392 14.52 -0.86 15.10
CA THR A 392 14.17 0.37 15.85
C THR A 392 14.86 0.48 17.23
N SER A 393 16.00 -0.17 17.43
CA SER A 393 16.69 -0.18 18.73
C SER A 393 17.30 1.18 19.08
N LYS A 394 17.04 1.67 20.30
CA LYS A 394 17.67 2.89 20.83
C LYS A 394 19.18 2.75 21.12
N ASN A 395 19.72 1.53 21.12
CA ASN A 395 21.15 1.29 21.31
C ASN A 395 21.88 1.29 19.95
N PRO A 396 22.71 2.32 19.65
CA PRO A 396 23.38 2.42 18.35
C PRO A 396 24.39 1.31 18.08
N ALA A 397 25.04 0.78 19.11
CA ALA A 397 25.99 -0.33 18.95
C ALA A 397 25.27 -1.62 18.55
N ARG A 398 24.08 -1.88 19.13
CA ARG A 398 23.23 -3.01 18.75
C ARG A 398 22.76 -2.86 17.30
N VAL A 399 22.25 -1.69 16.92
CA VAL A 399 21.81 -1.41 15.53
C VAL A 399 22.95 -1.69 14.54
N ARG A 400 24.14 -1.11 14.77
CA ARG A 400 25.31 -1.35 13.90
C ARG A 400 25.69 -2.83 13.78
N ARG A 401 25.57 -3.60 14.87
CA ARG A 401 25.85 -5.04 14.84
C ARG A 401 24.86 -5.79 13.95
N TYR A 402 23.57 -5.50 14.05
CA TYR A 402 22.54 -6.13 13.22
C TYR A 402 22.71 -5.74 11.75
N LEU A 403 22.91 -4.45 11.45
CA LEU A 403 23.14 -3.99 10.07
C LEU A 403 24.34 -4.69 9.42
N ARG A 404 25.47 -4.80 10.13
CA ARG A 404 26.65 -5.56 9.66
C ARG A 404 26.39 -7.04 9.45
N ALA A 405 25.41 -7.61 10.14
CA ALA A 405 25.02 -8.99 9.94
C ALA A 405 24.16 -9.14 8.68
N PHE A 406 23.22 -8.21 8.46
CA PHE A 406 22.48 -8.13 7.21
C PHE A 406 23.38 -7.91 6.00
N ASP A 407 24.45 -7.12 6.12
CA ASP A 407 25.44 -6.97 5.04
C ASP A 407 26.07 -8.32 4.61
N ARG A 408 26.25 -9.26 5.57
CA ARG A 408 26.73 -10.62 5.24
C ARG A 408 25.66 -11.48 4.60
N VAL A 409 24.40 -11.30 5.01
CA VAL A 409 23.26 -12.00 4.40
C VAL A 409 23.09 -11.51 2.96
N ASP A 410 23.18 -10.21 2.70
CA ASP A 410 23.12 -9.64 1.35
C ASP A 410 24.23 -10.19 0.46
N GLN A 411 25.46 -10.27 0.95
CA GLN A 411 26.55 -10.86 0.17
C GLN A 411 26.26 -12.33 -0.17
N LYS A 412 25.79 -13.12 0.80
CA LYS A 412 25.40 -14.52 0.55
C LYS A 412 24.23 -14.65 -0.42
N LEU A 413 23.24 -13.75 -0.36
CA LEU A 413 22.14 -13.71 -1.31
C LEU A 413 22.65 -13.50 -2.74
N ILE A 414 23.63 -12.61 -2.93
CA ILE A 414 24.28 -12.39 -4.21
C ILE A 414 25.06 -13.64 -4.65
N ASP A 415 25.92 -14.17 -3.78
CA ASP A 415 26.77 -15.34 -4.11
C ASP A 415 25.93 -16.57 -4.49
N VAL A 416 24.83 -16.83 -3.77
CA VAL A 416 23.91 -17.95 -4.05
C VAL A 416 23.08 -17.69 -5.29
N GLU A 417 22.61 -16.46 -5.52
CA GLU A 417 21.84 -16.14 -6.73
C GLU A 417 22.71 -16.27 -8.00
N GLU A 418 23.96 -15.81 -7.97
CA GLU A 418 24.91 -15.97 -9.09
C GLU A 418 25.18 -17.45 -9.41
N ALA A 419 25.21 -18.30 -8.39
CA ALA A 419 25.43 -19.74 -8.55
C ALA A 419 24.18 -20.48 -9.05
N ASP A 420 23.02 -20.20 -8.45
CA ASP A 420 21.85 -21.09 -8.53
C ASP A 420 20.64 -20.46 -9.25
N ASN A 421 20.65 -19.15 -9.57
CA ASN A 421 19.59 -18.40 -10.27
C ASN A 421 18.17 -18.70 -9.73
N LEU A 422 17.95 -18.46 -8.44
CA LEU A 422 16.75 -18.91 -7.72
C LEU A 422 15.64 -17.87 -7.65
N ARG A 423 15.90 -16.58 -7.86
CA ARG A 423 14.85 -15.54 -7.87
C ARG A 423 13.82 -15.77 -8.97
N ASN A 424 14.33 -16.20 -10.12
CA ASN A 424 13.55 -16.54 -11.30
C ASN A 424 13.47 -18.06 -11.49
N PHE A 425 13.33 -18.80 -10.39
CA PHE A 425 13.33 -20.26 -10.43
C PHE A 425 12.34 -20.80 -11.45
N ARG A 426 12.87 -21.48 -12.46
CA ARG A 426 12.11 -22.32 -13.37
C ARG A 426 12.52 -23.75 -13.09
N PRO A 427 11.56 -24.67 -12.88
CA PRO A 427 11.91 -26.08 -12.71
C PRO A 427 12.81 -26.52 -13.87
N PRO A 428 14.01 -27.04 -13.59
CA PRO A 428 14.95 -27.43 -14.64
C PRO A 428 14.41 -28.58 -15.51
N VAL A 429 13.44 -29.35 -14.99
CA VAL A 429 12.64 -30.32 -15.73
C VAL A 429 11.17 -29.95 -15.57
N ASP A 430 10.46 -29.74 -16.69
CA ASP A 430 9.06 -29.32 -16.66
C ASP A 430 8.07 -30.50 -16.65
N GLY A 431 6.78 -30.20 -16.47
CA GLY A 431 5.76 -31.25 -16.38
C GLY A 431 5.55 -32.04 -17.68
N LEU A 432 5.74 -31.39 -18.85
CA LEU A 432 5.59 -32.06 -20.14
C LEU A 432 6.73 -33.04 -20.36
N GLU A 433 7.95 -32.64 -20.01
CA GLU A 433 9.12 -33.51 -20.08
C GLU A 433 9.00 -34.71 -19.14
N ILE A 434 8.54 -34.53 -17.90
CA ILE A 434 8.28 -35.64 -16.97
C ILE A 434 7.28 -36.64 -17.58
N MET A 435 6.20 -36.14 -18.20
CA MET A 435 5.19 -36.99 -18.83
C MET A 435 5.76 -37.78 -20.02
N GLU A 436 6.54 -37.13 -20.88
CA GLU A 436 7.16 -37.77 -22.04
C GLU A 436 8.20 -38.80 -21.63
N ALA A 437 9.09 -38.46 -20.69
CA ALA A 437 10.16 -39.33 -20.22
C ALA A 437 9.65 -40.59 -19.51
N LEU A 438 8.57 -40.47 -18.73
CA LEU A 438 8.03 -41.56 -17.91
C LEU A 438 6.81 -42.26 -18.55
N GLY A 439 6.26 -41.73 -19.64
CA GLY A 439 5.05 -42.26 -20.28
C GLY A 439 3.81 -42.19 -19.40
N ILE A 440 3.74 -41.19 -18.52
CA ILE A 440 2.61 -40.97 -17.59
C ILE A 440 1.76 -39.78 -18.01
N GLY A 441 0.48 -39.79 -17.66
CA GLY A 441 -0.41 -38.63 -17.83
C GLY A 441 -0.31 -37.63 -16.68
N GLU A 442 -1.03 -36.51 -16.80
CA GLU A 442 -1.13 -35.51 -15.74
C GLU A 442 -1.64 -36.13 -14.43
N GLY A 443 -0.98 -35.83 -13.30
CA GLY A 443 -1.37 -36.37 -12.01
C GLY A 443 -0.40 -36.10 -10.86
N LEU A 444 -0.69 -36.70 -9.69
CA LEU A 444 0.05 -36.48 -8.46
C LEU A 444 1.55 -36.86 -8.57
N ALA A 445 1.87 -37.90 -9.34
CA ALA A 445 3.25 -38.36 -9.56
C ALA A 445 4.17 -37.25 -10.10
N ILE A 446 3.67 -36.43 -11.03
CA ILE A 446 4.43 -35.28 -11.57
C ILE A 446 4.68 -34.25 -10.47
N GLY A 447 3.66 -33.96 -9.65
CA GLY A 447 3.79 -33.04 -8.52
C GLY A 447 4.86 -33.49 -7.52
N ILE A 448 4.86 -34.78 -7.16
CA ILE A 448 5.85 -35.39 -6.26
C ILE A 448 7.27 -35.22 -6.80
N LEU A 449 7.49 -35.51 -8.09
CA LEU A 449 8.81 -35.39 -8.72
C LEU A 449 9.29 -33.93 -8.77
N LYS A 450 8.40 -33.01 -9.16
CA LYS A 450 8.72 -31.57 -9.19
C LYS A 450 9.07 -31.04 -7.79
N GLU A 451 8.32 -31.43 -6.77
CA GLU A 451 8.57 -31.05 -5.39
C GLU A 451 9.90 -31.64 -4.89
N ARG A 452 10.18 -32.92 -5.17
CA ARG A 452 11.46 -33.55 -4.80
C ARG A 452 12.66 -32.89 -5.47
N ILE A 453 12.56 -32.55 -6.75
CA ILE A 453 13.61 -31.79 -7.46
C ILE A 453 13.82 -30.43 -6.80
N THR A 454 12.73 -29.69 -6.55
CA THR A 454 12.80 -28.36 -5.95
C THR A 454 13.46 -28.41 -4.57
N GLU A 455 13.02 -29.32 -3.69
CA GLU A 455 13.62 -29.47 -2.36
C GLU A 455 15.09 -29.88 -2.42
N ALA A 456 15.47 -30.78 -3.33
CA ALA A 456 16.87 -31.18 -3.50
C ALA A 456 17.77 -30.01 -3.95
N ILE A 457 17.26 -29.12 -4.80
CA ILE A 457 17.97 -27.88 -5.18
C ILE A 457 18.07 -26.94 -3.97
N LEU A 458 16.98 -26.71 -3.24
CA LEU A 458 16.95 -25.81 -2.09
C LEU A 458 17.84 -26.30 -0.94
N GLU A 459 17.98 -27.61 -0.75
CA GLU A 459 18.90 -28.22 0.22
C GLU A 459 20.36 -28.27 -0.28
N GLY A 460 20.61 -27.97 -1.56
CA GLY A 460 21.94 -28.05 -2.17
C GLY A 460 22.40 -29.49 -2.44
N GLU A 461 21.48 -30.46 -2.50
CA GLU A 461 21.77 -31.84 -2.91
C GLU A 461 22.15 -31.92 -4.39
N ILE A 462 21.51 -31.08 -5.23
CA ILE A 462 21.78 -30.96 -6.66
C ILE A 462 21.83 -29.47 -7.06
N PRO A 463 22.57 -29.10 -8.12
CA PRO A 463 22.49 -27.75 -8.69
C PRO A 463 21.17 -27.54 -9.42
N ASN A 464 20.83 -26.27 -9.69
CA ASN A 464 19.65 -25.89 -10.47
C ASN A 464 19.88 -26.05 -11.99
N ASP A 465 20.21 -27.28 -12.41
CA ASP A 465 20.51 -27.63 -13.80
C ASP A 465 19.64 -28.79 -14.29
N HIS A 466 19.45 -28.88 -15.60
CA HIS A 466 18.64 -29.92 -16.25
C HIS A 466 19.14 -31.34 -15.95
N ASP A 467 20.40 -31.67 -16.30
CA ASP A 467 20.91 -33.04 -16.20
C ASP A 467 20.83 -33.62 -14.77
N PRO A 468 21.25 -32.90 -13.70
CA PRO A 468 21.15 -33.42 -12.33
C PRO A 468 19.71 -33.58 -11.86
N ALA A 469 18.82 -32.65 -12.24
CA ALA A 469 17.40 -32.75 -11.93
C ALA A 469 16.74 -33.93 -12.66
N TYR A 470 17.08 -34.16 -13.93
CA TYR A 470 16.61 -35.30 -14.72
C TYR A 470 17.10 -36.63 -14.13
N ALA A 471 18.37 -36.70 -13.70
CA ALA A 471 18.91 -37.87 -13.03
C ALA A 471 18.18 -38.17 -11.70
N LEU A 472 17.91 -37.13 -10.89
CA LEU A 472 17.15 -37.27 -9.65
C LEU A 472 15.71 -37.73 -9.92
N MET A 473 15.03 -37.15 -10.91
CA MET A 473 13.71 -37.58 -11.36
C MET A 473 13.72 -39.09 -11.68
N MET A 474 14.69 -39.54 -12.48
CA MET A 474 14.79 -40.94 -12.88
C MET A 474 15.07 -41.88 -11.71
N ALA A 475 15.79 -41.42 -10.68
CA ALA A 475 16.05 -42.19 -9.46
C ALA A 475 14.79 -42.35 -8.59
N HIS A 476 13.86 -41.39 -8.62
CA HIS A 476 12.66 -41.37 -7.79
C HIS A 476 11.35 -41.72 -8.53
N LYS A 477 11.43 -42.03 -9.84
CA LYS A 477 10.26 -42.25 -10.69
C LYS A 477 9.33 -43.36 -10.20
N ASP A 478 9.87 -44.49 -9.73
CA ASP A 478 9.06 -45.67 -9.43
C ASP A 478 8.18 -45.42 -8.18
N ASP A 479 8.73 -44.77 -7.15
CA ASP A 479 7.98 -44.36 -5.97
C ASP A 479 6.93 -43.29 -6.29
N ALA A 480 7.28 -42.28 -7.09
CA ALA A 480 6.34 -41.24 -7.48
C ALA A 480 5.16 -41.78 -8.29
N ILE A 481 5.43 -42.69 -9.25
CA ILE A 481 4.39 -43.37 -10.04
C ILE A 481 3.50 -44.20 -9.14
N ARG A 482 4.09 -45.03 -8.26
CA ARG A 482 3.37 -45.85 -7.29
C ARG A 482 2.44 -45.01 -6.41
N ARG A 483 2.94 -43.92 -5.83
CA ARG A 483 2.14 -42.98 -5.01
C ARG A 483 1.02 -42.34 -5.84
N GLY A 484 1.29 -41.96 -7.09
CA GLY A 484 0.29 -41.46 -8.02
C GLY A 484 -0.83 -42.46 -8.32
N GLU A 485 -0.49 -43.72 -8.52
CA GLU A 485 -1.45 -44.81 -8.75
C GLU A 485 -2.28 -45.13 -7.50
N LEU A 486 -1.65 -45.16 -6.32
CA LEU A 486 -2.34 -45.34 -5.04
C LEU A 486 -3.34 -44.21 -4.78
N PHE A 487 -2.94 -42.97 -5.05
CA PHE A 487 -3.84 -41.83 -4.97
C PHE A 487 -5.03 -41.98 -5.92
N LYS A 488 -4.77 -42.27 -7.20
CA LYS A 488 -5.83 -42.47 -8.21
C LYS A 488 -6.80 -43.58 -7.80
N ARG A 489 -6.28 -44.73 -7.37
CA ARG A 489 -7.08 -45.85 -6.84
C ARG A 489 -7.93 -45.42 -5.64
N GLY A 490 -7.36 -44.60 -4.75
CA GLY A 490 -8.06 -44.05 -3.59
C GLY A 490 -9.24 -43.19 -3.98
N ILE A 491 -9.03 -42.27 -4.92
CA ILE A 491 -10.08 -41.37 -5.45
C ILE A 491 -11.16 -42.15 -6.19
N ASP A 492 -10.78 -43.12 -7.02
CA ASP A 492 -11.70 -43.95 -7.81
C ASP A 492 -12.59 -44.83 -6.93
N ALA A 493 -12.17 -45.15 -5.71
CA ALA A 493 -12.96 -45.87 -4.72
C ALA A 493 -14.01 -45.00 -4.00
N LEU A 494 -13.88 -43.67 -4.02
CA LEU A 494 -14.81 -42.78 -3.31
C LEU A 494 -16.13 -42.60 -4.08
N ARG A 495 -17.26 -42.59 -3.35
CA ARG A 495 -18.60 -42.34 -3.91
C ARG A 495 -19.35 -41.27 -3.11
N GLY A 496 -20.05 -40.38 -3.82
CA GLY A 496 -20.96 -39.40 -3.23
C GLY A 496 -20.32 -38.58 -2.08
N PRO A 497 -20.86 -38.63 -0.84
CA PRO A 497 -20.33 -37.91 0.32
C PRO A 497 -18.90 -38.28 0.72
N GLU A 498 -18.38 -39.43 0.28
CA GLU A 498 -17.02 -39.86 0.61
C GLU A 498 -15.94 -38.95 -0.01
N LYS A 499 -16.29 -38.17 -1.04
CA LYS A 499 -15.38 -37.22 -1.70
C LYS A 499 -14.80 -36.15 -0.77
N ARG A 500 -15.34 -35.96 0.45
CA ARG A 500 -14.71 -35.11 1.47
C ARG A 500 -13.36 -35.65 1.98
N ALA A 501 -13.08 -36.94 1.79
CA ALA A 501 -11.82 -37.58 2.22
C ALA A 501 -10.65 -37.39 1.22
N VAL A 502 -10.89 -36.81 0.04
CA VAL A 502 -9.88 -36.63 -1.01
C VAL A 502 -8.63 -35.92 -0.50
N GLY A 503 -8.79 -34.84 0.28
CA GLY A 503 -7.67 -34.08 0.84
C GLY A 503 -6.81 -34.92 1.79
N ALA A 504 -7.44 -35.64 2.72
CA ALA A 504 -6.74 -36.49 3.67
C ALA A 504 -6.03 -37.68 3.01
N ILE A 505 -6.63 -38.26 1.95
CA ILE A 505 -5.98 -39.32 1.16
C ILE A 505 -4.76 -38.74 0.42
N LYS A 506 -4.86 -37.52 -0.13
CA LYS A 506 -3.72 -36.86 -0.77
C LYS A 506 -2.57 -36.67 0.23
N GLU A 507 -2.85 -36.12 1.41
CA GLU A 507 -1.86 -35.92 2.47
C GLU A 507 -1.21 -37.24 2.88
N ALA A 508 -2.01 -38.28 3.09
CA ALA A 508 -1.51 -39.61 3.47
C ALA A 508 -0.62 -40.27 2.42
N VAL A 509 -0.90 -40.06 1.13
CA VAL A 509 -0.06 -40.58 0.04
C VAL A 509 1.28 -39.84 -0.04
N LEU A 510 1.33 -38.58 0.38
CA LEU A 510 2.56 -37.78 0.42
C LEU A 510 3.37 -37.97 1.72
N ASP A 511 2.79 -38.67 2.69
CA ASP A 511 3.44 -38.96 3.97
C ASP A 511 4.69 -39.85 3.78
N ALA A 512 5.75 -39.55 4.54
CA ALA A 512 6.97 -40.35 4.56
C ALA A 512 6.71 -41.74 5.16
N ASP A 513 5.73 -41.86 6.05
CA ASP A 513 5.37 -43.11 6.73
C ASP A 513 4.39 -43.99 5.93
N LEU A 514 4.09 -43.64 4.67
CA LEU A 514 3.28 -44.48 3.80
C LEU A 514 3.94 -45.85 3.62
N PRO A 515 3.27 -46.98 3.92
CA PRO A 515 3.87 -48.31 3.78
C PRO A 515 4.42 -48.58 2.38
N ASP A 516 5.59 -49.20 2.30
CA ASP A 516 6.22 -49.60 1.03
C ASP A 516 5.43 -50.71 0.31
N ASN A 517 4.66 -51.51 1.04
CA ASN A 517 3.80 -52.53 0.47
C ASN A 517 2.44 -51.94 0.04
N ASP A 518 2.04 -52.18 -1.21
CA ASP A 518 0.80 -51.61 -1.79
C ASP A 518 -0.49 -52.02 -1.09
N ASP A 519 -0.57 -53.26 -0.59
CA ASP A 519 -1.75 -53.74 0.11
C ASP A 519 -1.86 -53.11 1.51
N GLU A 520 -0.73 -52.88 2.16
CA GLU A 520 -0.67 -52.20 3.45
C GLU A 520 -0.94 -50.70 3.29
N ALA A 521 -0.34 -50.06 2.30
CA ALA A 521 -0.62 -48.67 1.95
C ALA A 521 -2.10 -48.47 1.61
N TRP A 522 -2.68 -49.36 0.81
CA TRP A 522 -4.10 -49.32 0.49
C TRP A 522 -4.98 -49.41 1.75
N LYS A 523 -4.69 -50.35 2.66
CA LYS A 523 -5.41 -50.47 3.94
C LYS A 523 -5.28 -49.20 4.78
N TYR A 524 -4.08 -48.62 4.86
CA TYR A 524 -3.82 -47.37 5.57
C TYR A 524 -4.66 -46.21 5.02
N LEU A 525 -4.70 -46.04 3.70
CA LEU A 525 -5.52 -44.99 3.06
C LEU A 525 -7.01 -45.18 3.32
N MET A 526 -7.51 -46.43 3.31
CA MET A 526 -8.92 -46.72 3.64
C MET A 526 -9.23 -46.43 5.10
N GLN A 527 -8.32 -46.69 6.04
CA GLN A 527 -8.50 -46.31 7.44
C GLN A 527 -8.58 -44.79 7.61
N ILE A 528 -7.75 -44.03 6.91
CA ILE A 528 -7.80 -42.56 6.92
C ILE A 528 -9.13 -42.06 6.36
N LYS A 529 -9.58 -42.63 5.24
CA LYS A 529 -10.91 -42.36 4.70
C LYS A 529 -11.98 -42.55 5.77
N ASP A 530 -12.01 -43.71 6.42
CA ASP A 530 -13.05 -44.05 7.40
C ASP A 530 -13.04 -43.11 8.62
N ARG A 531 -11.86 -42.67 9.07
CA ARG A 531 -11.72 -41.66 10.14
C ARG A 531 -12.30 -40.31 9.76
N VAL A 532 -12.07 -39.85 8.52
CA VAL A 532 -12.63 -38.58 8.03
C VAL A 532 -14.15 -38.67 7.87
N LEU A 533 -14.66 -39.85 7.50
CA LEU A 533 -16.08 -40.05 7.31
C LEU A 533 -16.84 -40.22 8.63
N ASN A 534 -16.18 -40.78 9.64
CA ASN A 534 -16.72 -41.00 10.98
C ASN A 534 -15.80 -40.35 12.02
N PRO A 535 -15.76 -39.00 12.09
CA PRO A 535 -15.05 -38.32 13.16
C PRO A 535 -15.71 -38.68 14.49
N ALA A 536 -14.91 -39.20 15.43
CA ALA A 536 -15.36 -39.58 16.77
C ALA A 536 -15.89 -38.40 17.58
#